data_AF-A0A336N0W5-F1
#
_entry.id   AF-A0A336N0W5-F1
#
_cell.length_a   1.000
_cell.length_b   1.000
_cell.length_c   1.000
_cell.angle_alpha   90.00
_cell.angle_beta   90.00
_cell.angle_gamma   90.00
#
_symmetry.space_group_name_H-M   'P 1'
#
loop_
_entity.id
_entity.type
_entity.pdbx_description
1 polymer ?
#
loop_
_entity_poly.entity_id
_entity_poly.type
_entity_poly.pdbx_seq_one_letter_code
_entity_poly.pdbx_strand_id
1 'polypeptide(L)'
;MYGDDDINDVAAMGGVNLAEESQRILGQTEFVGTQIRSCKDEVFLNLPALQQKIRNIVAKHGLDEPSNEVSVLISHATQERLKNIVEKLAVIAEHRIDIIKVDPRYEVTKDVRGQIKFLEDLDKAEQKRHEEQEREMLMRAAKSRSKTEDPEQVKLKQKAKEMQRAEMEELRQRDANLTALQAIGPRKKPRLDGDTSSASSPGISGAGTFNKTSTTTPLRPRIKRVNLRDMLFYLEHEKDSCRSTMLYKAYLK
;
A
#
# COMPACT_ATOMS: atom_id res chain seq x y z
N MET A 1 50.53 -48.00 -37.54
CA MET A 1 49.10 -48.31 -37.73
C MET A 1 48.30 -47.25 -36.98
N TYR A 2 48.20 -46.06 -37.56
CA TYR A 2 47.33 -44.98 -37.08
C TYR A 2 46.32 -44.71 -38.20
N GLY A 3 45.03 -44.70 -37.87
CA GLY A 3 44.06 -43.86 -38.57
C GLY A 3 43.12 -44.50 -39.59
N ASP A 4 42.55 -45.69 -39.32
CA ASP A 4 41.37 -46.17 -40.09
C ASP A 4 40.06 -46.13 -39.26
N ASP A 5 40.15 -45.91 -37.94
CA ASP A 5 38.97 -45.80 -37.06
C ASP A 5 38.35 -44.39 -37.07
N ASP A 6 39.10 -43.35 -37.44
CA ASP A 6 38.64 -41.95 -37.40
C ASP A 6 37.79 -41.56 -38.62
N ILE A 7 37.88 -42.31 -39.73
CA ILE A 7 37.19 -41.95 -40.99
C ILE A 7 35.70 -42.31 -40.97
N ASN A 8 35.31 -43.26 -40.11
CA ASN A 8 33.93 -43.69 -39.91
C ASN A 8 33.28 -43.06 -38.67
N ASP A 9 34.05 -42.37 -37.82
CA ASP A 9 33.52 -41.64 -36.68
C ASP A 9 33.08 -40.22 -37.08
N VAL A 10 31.79 -40.10 -37.37
CA VAL A 10 31.16 -38.83 -37.74
C VAL A 10 31.28 -37.77 -36.64
N ALA A 11 31.33 -38.18 -35.36
CA ALA A 11 31.50 -37.25 -34.24
C ALA A 11 32.93 -36.70 -34.18
N ALA A 12 33.93 -37.56 -34.44
CA ALA A 12 35.32 -37.16 -34.56
C ALA A 12 35.55 -36.23 -35.78
N MET A 13 34.98 -36.54 -36.95
CA MET A 13 35.02 -35.65 -38.13
C MET A 13 34.35 -34.30 -37.89
N GLY A 14 33.33 -34.25 -37.03
CA GLY A 14 32.66 -33.02 -36.61
C GLY A 14 33.40 -32.22 -35.53
N GLY A 15 34.53 -32.72 -35.02
CA GLY A 15 35.29 -32.09 -33.92
C GLY A 15 34.56 -32.13 -32.57
N VAL A 16 33.60 -33.03 -32.41
CA VAL A 16 32.78 -33.16 -31.19
C VAL A 16 33.43 -34.17 -30.25
N ASN A 17 33.86 -33.69 -29.08
CA ASN A 17 34.39 -34.57 -28.05
C ASN A 17 33.24 -35.14 -27.20
N LEU A 18 32.81 -36.36 -27.54
CA LEU A 18 31.73 -37.08 -26.84
C LEU A 18 31.98 -37.23 -25.34
N ALA A 19 33.24 -37.37 -24.90
CA ALA A 19 33.58 -37.47 -23.48
C ALA A 19 33.38 -36.14 -22.74
N GLU A 20 33.72 -35.03 -23.38
CA GLU A 20 33.50 -33.69 -22.84
C GLU A 20 32.01 -33.30 -22.84
N GLU A 21 31.30 -33.61 -23.93
CA GLU A 21 29.88 -33.29 -24.05
C GLU A 21 29.04 -34.13 -23.10
N SER A 22 29.34 -35.43 -22.96
CA SER A 22 28.71 -36.29 -21.96
C SER A 22 28.98 -35.82 -20.53
N GLN A 23 30.19 -35.34 -20.20
CA GLN A 23 30.47 -34.75 -18.89
C GLN A 23 29.73 -33.43 -18.65
N ARG A 24 29.58 -32.57 -19.67
CA ARG A 24 28.81 -31.32 -19.55
C ARG A 24 27.31 -31.58 -19.37
N ILE A 25 26.76 -32.54 -20.11
CA ILE A 25 25.35 -32.93 -20.01
C ILE A 25 25.09 -33.63 -18.68
N LEU A 26 25.90 -34.63 -18.33
CA LEU A 26 25.66 -35.46 -17.15
C LEU A 26 26.03 -34.71 -15.85
N GLY A 27 27.12 -33.96 -15.84
CA GLY A 27 27.58 -33.20 -14.66
C GLY A 27 26.64 -32.07 -14.23
N GLN A 28 25.86 -31.49 -15.15
CA GLN A 28 24.78 -30.56 -14.80
C GLN A 28 23.54 -31.27 -14.23
N THR A 29 23.37 -32.56 -14.53
CA THR A 29 22.18 -33.35 -14.14
C THR A 29 22.41 -34.32 -12.97
N GLU A 30 23.65 -34.59 -12.54
CA GLU A 30 23.95 -35.47 -11.39
C GLU A 30 23.27 -35.03 -10.09
N PHE A 31 23.00 -33.73 -9.94
CA PHE A 31 22.26 -33.17 -8.80
C PHE A 31 20.74 -33.09 -9.02
N VAL A 32 20.26 -33.33 -10.24
CA VAL A 32 18.85 -33.28 -10.61
C VAL A 32 18.24 -34.66 -10.36
N GLY A 33 17.77 -34.89 -9.14
CA GLY A 33 17.04 -36.11 -8.75
C GLY A 33 17.63 -36.89 -7.57
N THR A 34 18.91 -36.66 -7.22
CA THR A 34 19.55 -37.25 -6.03
C THR A 34 19.07 -36.59 -4.73
N GLN A 35 18.65 -35.33 -4.81
CA GLN A 35 17.95 -34.65 -3.73
C GLN A 35 16.44 -34.84 -3.89
N ILE A 36 15.95 -36.06 -3.60
CA ILE A 36 14.56 -36.20 -3.18
C ILE A 36 14.47 -35.44 -1.85
N ARG A 37 14.17 -34.14 -1.90
CA ARG A 37 13.64 -33.42 -0.74
C ARG A 37 12.25 -34.00 -0.48
N SER A 38 12.21 -35.24 0.02
CA SER A 38 11.09 -35.71 0.80
C SER A 38 11.04 -34.71 1.94
N CYS A 39 10.10 -33.76 1.85
CA CYS A 39 9.88 -32.79 2.90
C CYS A 39 9.74 -33.61 4.17
N LYS A 40 10.69 -33.47 5.11
CA LYS A 40 10.52 -34.14 6.40
C LYS A 40 9.23 -33.57 6.98
N ASP A 41 8.37 -34.45 7.45
CA ASP A 41 7.13 -34.05 8.11
C ASP A 41 7.50 -33.41 9.45
N GLU A 42 7.76 -32.11 9.39
CA GLU A 42 8.23 -31.33 10.53
C GLU A 42 7.03 -30.71 11.24
N VAL A 43 6.91 -31.00 12.52
CA VAL A 43 5.84 -30.47 13.35
C VAL A 43 6.04 -28.96 13.52
N PHE A 44 5.08 -28.18 13.01
CA PHE A 44 5.12 -26.72 13.07
C PHE A 44 4.99 -26.13 14.49
N LEU A 45 4.09 -26.66 15.32
CA LEU A 45 3.83 -26.19 16.68
C LEU A 45 4.72 -26.87 17.72
N ASN A 46 4.87 -26.25 18.89
CA ASN A 46 5.52 -26.86 20.06
C ASN A 46 4.69 -28.04 20.58
N LEU A 47 5.08 -29.25 20.18
CA LEU A 47 4.33 -30.49 20.42
C LEU A 47 4.11 -30.80 21.92
N PRO A 48 5.12 -30.75 22.82
CA PRO A 48 4.91 -30.96 24.25
C PRO A 48 3.83 -30.05 24.87
N ALA A 49 3.87 -28.76 24.56
CA ALA A 49 2.91 -27.78 25.10
C ALA A 49 1.50 -27.99 24.52
N LEU A 50 1.42 -28.35 23.24
CA LEU A 50 0.15 -28.65 22.58
C LEU A 50 -0.49 -29.91 23.16
N GLN A 51 0.26 -31.01 23.28
CA GLN A 51 -0.20 -32.26 23.87
C GLN A 51 -0.75 -32.03 25.28
N GLN A 52 0.00 -31.34 26.15
CA GLN A 52 -0.46 -31.07 27.52
C GLN A 52 -1.79 -30.29 27.54
N LYS A 53 -1.99 -29.33 26.63
CA LYS A 53 -3.25 -28.60 26.50
C LYS A 53 -4.39 -29.51 26.03
N ILE A 54 -4.14 -30.35 25.04
CA ILE A 54 -5.15 -31.28 24.50
C ILE A 54 -5.58 -32.26 25.60
N ARG A 55 -4.63 -32.87 26.33
CA ARG A 55 -4.91 -33.75 27.47
C ARG A 55 -5.79 -33.09 28.52
N ASN A 56 -5.44 -31.86 28.90
CA ASN A 56 -6.20 -31.11 29.92
C ASN A 56 -7.64 -30.82 29.46
N ILE A 57 -7.88 -30.65 28.16
CA ILE A 57 -9.22 -30.45 27.61
C ILE A 57 -9.98 -31.79 27.55
N VAL A 58 -9.34 -32.83 27.02
CA VAL A 58 -9.89 -34.19 26.91
C VAL A 58 -10.31 -34.73 28.28
N ALA A 59 -9.44 -34.61 29.30
CA ALA A 59 -9.75 -35.03 30.66
C ALA A 59 -10.93 -34.26 31.27
N LYS A 60 -11.08 -32.96 30.97
CA LYS A 60 -12.25 -32.16 31.40
C LYS A 60 -13.57 -32.64 30.79
N HIS A 61 -13.51 -33.25 29.61
CA HIS A 61 -14.66 -33.82 28.93
C HIS A 61 -14.86 -35.32 29.22
N GLY A 62 -14.04 -35.91 30.09
CA GLY A 62 -14.13 -37.34 30.46
C GLY A 62 -13.78 -38.30 29.33
N LEU A 63 -12.94 -37.87 28.38
CA LEU A 63 -12.49 -38.68 27.26
C LEU A 63 -11.12 -39.32 27.55
N ASP A 64 -10.82 -40.40 26.83
CA ASP A 64 -9.53 -41.11 26.94
C ASP A 64 -8.36 -40.32 26.34
N GLU A 65 -7.14 -40.61 26.81
CA GLU A 65 -5.91 -39.96 26.38
C GLU A 65 -5.73 -40.01 24.84
N PRO A 66 -5.57 -38.86 24.17
CA PRO A 66 -5.48 -38.82 22.71
C PRO A 66 -4.12 -39.33 22.20
N SER A 67 -4.13 -39.99 21.03
CA SER A 67 -2.91 -40.39 20.31
C SER A 67 -2.03 -39.19 19.98
N ASN A 68 -0.70 -39.40 19.94
CA ASN A 68 0.26 -38.39 19.52
C ASN A 68 -0.02 -37.86 18.10
N GLU A 69 -0.53 -38.72 17.22
CA GLU A 69 -0.88 -38.35 15.83
C GLU A 69 -1.90 -37.23 15.75
N VAL A 70 -2.82 -37.12 16.72
CA VAL A 70 -3.81 -36.04 16.79
C VAL A 70 -3.12 -34.69 16.97
N SER A 71 -2.09 -34.63 17.81
CA SER A 71 -1.33 -33.40 18.06
C SER A 71 -0.51 -32.99 16.83
N VAL A 72 0.06 -33.96 16.13
CA VAL A 72 0.78 -33.76 14.86
C VAL A 72 -0.17 -33.24 13.78
N LEU A 73 -1.34 -33.88 13.61
CA LEU A 73 -2.35 -33.47 12.64
C LEU A 73 -2.85 -32.03 12.89
N ILE A 74 -3.15 -31.68 14.14
CA ILE A 74 -3.56 -30.31 14.51
C ILE A 74 -2.47 -29.30 14.17
N SER A 75 -1.19 -29.67 14.38
CA SER A 75 -0.05 -28.83 14.03
C SER A 75 0.01 -28.54 12.52
N HIS A 76 -0.11 -29.57 11.68
CA HIS A 76 -0.14 -29.40 10.23
C HIS A 76 -1.38 -28.65 9.74
N ALA A 77 -2.55 -28.94 10.30
CA ALA A 77 -3.77 -28.20 9.98
C ALA A 77 -3.64 -26.71 10.33
N THR A 78 -2.97 -26.39 11.43
CA THR A 78 -2.69 -25.01 11.84
C THR A 78 -1.72 -24.34 10.86
N GLN A 79 -0.65 -25.03 10.46
CA GLN A 79 0.29 -24.53 9.46
C GLN A 79 -0.41 -24.24 8.13
N GLU A 80 -1.24 -25.16 7.63
CA GLU A 80 -1.97 -24.99 6.38
C GLU A 80 -2.99 -23.84 6.47
N ARG A 81 -3.67 -23.69 7.61
CA ARG A 81 -4.55 -22.55 7.88
C ARG A 81 -3.77 -21.22 7.82
N LEU A 82 -2.60 -21.15 8.44
CA LEU A 82 -1.75 -19.95 8.43
C LEU A 82 -1.21 -19.66 7.03
N LYS A 83 -0.80 -20.68 6.28
CA LYS A 83 -0.35 -20.56 4.89
C LYS A 83 -1.45 -19.96 4.02
N ASN A 84 -2.68 -20.47 4.11
CA ASN A 84 -3.83 -19.94 3.38
C ASN A 84 -4.11 -18.46 3.74
N ILE A 85 -4.04 -18.10 5.02
CA ILE A 85 -4.15 -16.69 5.45
C ILE A 85 -3.06 -15.84 4.77
N VAL A 86 -1.80 -16.28 4.79
CA VAL A 86 -0.68 -15.55 4.17
C VAL A 86 -0.82 -15.43 2.66
N GLU A 87 -1.27 -16.48 1.97
CA GLU A 87 -1.53 -16.45 0.52
C GLU A 87 -2.61 -15.43 0.16
N LYS A 88 -3.73 -15.43 0.88
CA LYS A 88 -4.80 -14.46 0.69
C LYS A 88 -4.34 -13.03 0.98
N LEU A 89 -3.57 -12.83 2.06
CA LEU A 89 -2.97 -11.52 2.37
C LEU A 89 -1.98 -11.06 1.30
N ALA A 90 -1.23 -11.96 0.68
CA ALA A 90 -0.31 -11.64 -0.41
C ALA A 90 -1.08 -11.14 -1.65
N VAL A 91 -2.22 -11.76 -1.97
CA VAL A 91 -3.12 -11.31 -3.04
C VAL A 91 -3.72 -9.93 -2.73
N ILE A 92 -4.22 -9.72 -1.50
CA ILE A 92 -4.75 -8.41 -1.06
C ILE A 92 -3.67 -7.32 -1.16
N ALA A 93 -2.46 -7.62 -0.67
CA ALA A 93 -1.34 -6.69 -0.73
C ALA A 93 -0.95 -6.35 -2.18
N GLU A 94 -1.03 -7.31 -3.10
CA GLU A 94 -0.83 -7.10 -4.53
C GLU A 94 -1.89 -6.17 -5.12
N HIS A 95 -3.18 -6.45 -4.88
CA HIS A 95 -4.26 -5.59 -5.37
C HIS A 95 -4.14 -4.15 -4.87
N ARG A 96 -3.64 -3.94 -3.65
CA ARG A 96 -3.44 -2.60 -3.10
C ARG A 96 -2.32 -1.82 -3.80
N ILE A 97 -1.23 -2.49 -4.18
CA ILE A 97 -0.10 -1.84 -4.87
C ILE A 97 -0.28 -1.80 -6.38
N ASP A 98 -1.26 -2.52 -6.92
CA ASP A 98 -1.49 -2.59 -8.35
C ASP A 98 -2.02 -1.27 -8.91
N ILE A 99 -1.50 -0.89 -10.09
CA ILE A 99 -1.91 0.33 -10.79
C ILE A 99 -2.75 -0.08 -12.00
N ILE A 100 -3.96 -0.54 -11.71
CA ILE A 100 -4.89 -1.09 -12.71
C ILE A 100 -5.22 -0.05 -13.79
N LYS A 101 -5.18 1.25 -13.46
CA LYS A 101 -5.45 2.37 -14.38
C LYS A 101 -4.48 2.48 -15.56
N VAL A 102 -3.34 1.80 -15.51
CA VAL A 102 -2.35 1.78 -16.60
C VAL A 102 -2.65 0.68 -17.62
N ASP A 103 -3.50 -0.30 -17.29
CA ASP A 103 -3.92 -1.33 -18.25
C ASP A 103 -4.79 -0.70 -19.35
N PRO A 104 -4.43 -0.81 -20.64
CA PRO A 104 -5.23 -0.29 -21.75
C PRO A 104 -6.66 -0.84 -21.81
N ARG A 105 -6.93 -1.97 -21.16
CA ARG A 105 -8.26 -2.60 -21.09
C ARG A 105 -9.08 -2.11 -19.88
N TYR A 106 -8.52 -1.24 -19.05
CA TYR A 106 -9.21 -0.73 -17.87
C TYR A 106 -10.30 0.27 -18.28
N GLU A 107 -11.55 -0.08 -18.02
CA GLU A 107 -12.71 0.78 -18.24
C GLU A 107 -13.38 1.14 -16.91
N VAL A 108 -13.63 2.42 -16.69
CA VAL A 108 -14.34 2.89 -15.49
C VAL A 108 -15.84 2.77 -15.73
N THR A 109 -16.48 1.77 -15.13
CA THR A 109 -17.93 1.53 -15.28
C THR A 109 -18.77 2.43 -14.35
N LYS A 110 -18.33 2.64 -13.11
CA LYS A 110 -19.02 3.49 -12.12
C LYS A 110 -18.02 4.29 -11.30
N ASP A 111 -17.96 5.59 -11.50
CA ASP A 111 -17.12 6.48 -10.69
C ASP A 111 -17.84 6.95 -9.41
N VAL A 112 -18.03 6.01 -8.48
CA VAL A 112 -18.68 6.31 -7.19
C VAL A 112 -17.85 7.31 -6.37
N ARG A 113 -16.52 7.24 -6.46
CA ARG A 113 -15.64 8.15 -5.73
C ARG A 113 -15.76 9.59 -6.27
N GLY A 114 -15.83 9.75 -7.60
CA GLY A 114 -16.10 11.04 -8.22
C GLY A 114 -17.48 11.57 -7.86
N GLN A 115 -18.51 10.71 -7.82
CA GLN A 115 -19.86 11.09 -7.38
C GLN A 115 -19.88 11.56 -5.92
N ILE A 116 -19.23 10.85 -5.00
CA ILE A 116 -19.12 11.26 -3.59
C ILE A 116 -18.41 12.62 -3.50
N LYS A 117 -17.29 12.79 -4.22
CA LYS A 117 -16.56 14.06 -4.24
C LYS A 117 -17.42 15.21 -4.78
N PHE A 118 -18.21 14.95 -5.81
CA PHE A 118 -19.16 15.93 -6.35
C PHE A 118 -20.20 16.35 -5.29
N LEU A 119 -20.76 15.39 -4.56
CA LEU A 119 -21.68 15.69 -3.46
C LEU A 119 -21.01 16.50 -2.35
N GLU A 120 -19.80 16.12 -1.93
CA GLU A 120 -19.02 16.89 -0.94
C GLU A 120 -18.75 18.34 -1.40
N ASP A 121 -18.49 18.54 -2.69
CA ASP A 121 -18.25 19.88 -3.24
C ASP A 121 -19.55 20.68 -3.39
N LEU A 122 -20.69 20.02 -3.62
CA LEU A 122 -22.02 20.62 -3.61
C LEU A 122 -22.40 21.09 -2.21
N ASP A 123 -22.20 20.24 -1.19
CA ASP A 123 -22.43 20.59 0.22
C ASP A 123 -21.58 21.81 0.64
N LYS A 124 -20.30 21.85 0.24
CA LYS A 124 -19.43 23.02 0.48
C LYS A 124 -19.93 24.28 -0.21
N ALA A 125 -20.46 24.16 -1.43
CA ALA A 125 -20.98 25.30 -2.17
C ALA A 125 -22.27 25.84 -1.55
N GLU A 126 -23.15 24.95 -1.08
CA GLU A 126 -24.36 25.32 -0.37
C GLU A 126 -24.05 26.01 0.96
N GLN A 127 -23.11 25.45 1.74
CA GLN A 127 -22.63 26.07 2.97
C GLN A 127 -22.09 27.48 2.74
N LYS A 128 -21.26 27.67 1.69
CA LYS A 128 -20.75 28.99 1.32
C LYS A 128 -21.86 29.96 0.93
N ARG A 129 -22.87 29.51 0.18
CA ARG A 129 -24.02 30.34 -0.22
C ARG A 129 -24.81 30.79 1.02
N HIS A 130 -25.01 29.89 1.99
CA HIS A 130 -25.69 30.21 3.24
C HIS A 130 -24.90 31.23 4.06
N GLU A 131 -23.59 31.01 4.23
CA GLU A 131 -22.69 31.96 4.91
C GLU A 131 -22.67 33.34 4.24
N GLU A 132 -22.67 33.39 2.90
CA GLU A 132 -22.75 34.63 2.14
C GLU A 132 -24.10 35.34 2.33
N GLN A 133 -25.22 34.59 2.35
CA GLN A 133 -26.55 35.15 2.61
C GLN A 133 -26.67 35.71 4.04
N GLU A 134 -26.15 35.01 5.05
CA GLU A 134 -26.10 35.51 6.42
C GLU A 134 -25.23 36.77 6.53
N ARG A 135 -24.08 36.78 5.85
CA ARG A 135 -23.19 37.95 5.76
C ARG A 135 -23.91 39.12 5.08
N GLU A 136 -24.59 38.89 3.97
CA GLU A 136 -25.33 39.91 3.24
C GLU A 136 -26.48 40.46 4.10
N MET A 137 -27.23 39.60 4.79
CA MET A 137 -28.31 39.99 5.70
C MET A 137 -27.79 40.88 6.84
N LEU A 138 -26.66 40.51 7.47
CA LEU A 138 -26.01 41.30 8.51
C LEU A 138 -25.57 42.68 7.96
N MET A 139 -24.97 42.70 6.77
CA MET A 139 -24.55 43.92 6.10
C MET A 139 -25.73 44.81 5.67
N ARG A 140 -26.85 44.20 5.26
CA ARG A 140 -28.09 44.89 4.89
C ARG A 140 -28.78 45.51 6.12
N ALA A 141 -28.85 44.77 7.22
CA ALA A 141 -29.36 45.28 8.50
C ALA A 141 -28.50 46.42 9.06
N ALA A 142 -27.18 46.39 8.87
CA ALA A 142 -26.29 47.49 9.27
C ALA A 142 -26.46 48.76 8.39
N LYS A 143 -26.92 48.62 7.15
CA LYS A 143 -27.14 49.73 6.20
C LYS A 143 -28.54 50.35 6.30
N SER A 144 -29.50 49.71 6.99
CA SER A 144 -30.85 50.27 7.15
C SER A 144 -30.82 51.52 8.03
N ARG A 145 -31.43 52.59 7.55
CA ARG A 145 -31.60 53.86 8.27
C ARG A 145 -32.94 53.88 9.02
N SER A 146 -33.15 52.96 9.95
CA SER A 146 -34.26 53.07 10.92
C SER A 146 -33.84 54.05 12.03
N LYS A 147 -34.68 55.06 12.28
CA LYS A 147 -34.39 56.17 13.22
C LYS A 147 -34.80 55.86 14.66
N THR A 148 -35.43 54.71 14.90
CA THR A 148 -35.74 54.19 16.24
C THR A 148 -34.54 53.42 16.76
N GLU A 149 -33.83 54.00 17.73
CA GLU A 149 -32.65 53.44 18.40
C GLU A 149 -33.03 52.23 19.28
N ASP A 150 -33.07 51.05 18.67
CA ASP A 150 -33.16 49.77 19.36
C ASP A 150 -31.72 49.31 19.73
N PRO A 151 -31.40 49.01 21.01
CA PRO A 151 -30.07 48.55 21.43
C PRO A 151 -29.57 47.31 20.67
N GLU A 152 -30.46 46.49 20.11
CA GLU A 152 -30.07 45.36 19.26
C GLU A 152 -29.51 45.79 17.89
N GLN A 153 -30.03 46.87 17.29
CA GLN A 153 -29.53 47.39 16.01
C GLN A 153 -28.12 47.98 16.12
N VAL A 154 -27.79 48.58 17.27
CA VAL A 154 -26.42 49.08 17.53
C VAL A 154 -25.42 47.92 17.59
N LYS A 155 -25.79 46.81 18.26
CA LYS A 155 -24.96 45.60 18.31
C LYS A 155 -24.77 44.98 16.93
N LEU A 156 -25.81 44.91 16.10
CA LEU A 156 -25.71 44.42 14.72
C LEU A 156 -24.77 45.30 13.87
N LYS A 157 -24.89 46.62 13.97
CA LYS A 157 -24.03 47.57 13.25
C LYS A 157 -22.57 47.49 13.69
N GLN A 158 -22.31 47.30 14.97
CA GLN A 158 -20.97 47.10 15.51
C GLN A 158 -20.37 45.76 15.04
N LYS A 159 -21.15 44.68 15.07
CA LYS A 159 -20.75 43.35 14.56
C LYS A 159 -20.44 43.38 13.06
N ALA A 160 -21.21 44.13 12.26
CA ALA A 160 -20.94 44.32 10.83
C ALA A 160 -19.64 45.11 10.58
N LYS A 161 -19.35 46.16 11.37
CA LYS A 161 -18.12 46.94 11.27
C LYS A 161 -16.88 46.15 11.68
N GLU A 162 -17.00 45.30 12.71
CA GLU A 162 -15.95 44.37 13.14
C GLU A 162 -15.67 43.31 12.07
N MET A 163 -16.72 42.74 11.47
CA MET A 163 -16.61 41.77 10.37
C MET A 163 -15.91 42.34 9.13
N GLN A 164 -16.19 43.60 8.75
CA GLN A 164 -15.48 44.27 7.66
C GLN A 164 -13.99 44.50 7.98
N ARG A 165 -13.68 44.85 9.24
CA ARG A 165 -12.29 45.07 9.66
C ARG A 165 -11.50 43.75 9.64
N ALA A 166 -12.11 42.67 10.13
CA ALA A 166 -11.52 41.33 10.11
C ALA A 166 -11.26 40.84 8.66
N GLU A 167 -12.20 41.05 7.74
CA GLU A 167 -12.04 40.67 6.33
C GLU A 167 -10.89 41.44 5.65
N MET A 168 -10.80 42.75 5.89
CA MET A 168 -9.72 43.57 5.34
C MET A 168 -8.35 43.16 5.90
N GLU A 169 -8.28 42.80 7.18
CA GLU A 169 -7.06 42.32 7.82
C GLU A 169 -6.66 40.93 7.32
N GLU A 170 -7.62 40.02 7.11
CA GLU A 170 -7.38 38.70 6.52
C GLU A 170 -6.89 38.82 5.08
N LEU A 171 -7.47 39.71 4.27
CA LEU A 171 -7.01 39.98 2.90
C LEU A 171 -5.56 40.48 2.91
N ARG A 172 -5.26 41.45 3.78
CA ARG A 172 -3.90 41.97 3.96
C ARG A 172 -2.92 40.87 4.39
N GLN A 173 -3.35 39.96 5.27
CA GLN A 173 -2.52 38.85 5.73
C GLN A 173 -2.28 37.82 4.62
N ARG A 174 -3.29 37.50 3.79
CA ARG A 174 -3.12 36.63 2.62
C ARG A 174 -2.14 37.23 1.61
N ASP A 175 -2.25 38.53 1.32
CA ASP A 175 -1.35 39.22 0.41
C ASP A 175 0.10 39.24 0.94
N ALA A 176 0.28 39.46 2.24
CA ALA A 176 1.58 39.37 2.90
C ALA A 176 2.16 37.95 2.81
N ASN A 177 1.36 36.92 3.05
CA ASN A 177 1.80 35.52 2.95
C ASN A 177 2.16 35.12 1.51
N LEU A 178 1.38 35.57 0.52
CA LEU A 178 1.65 35.34 -0.90
C LEU A 178 2.97 36.02 -1.32
N THR A 179 3.18 37.27 -0.88
CA THR A 179 4.43 38.01 -1.10
C THR A 179 5.62 37.31 -0.43
N ALA A 180 5.45 36.82 0.80
CA ALA A 180 6.49 36.07 1.51
C ALA A 180 6.84 34.76 0.79
N LEU A 181 5.85 34.01 0.30
CA LEU A 181 6.09 32.78 -0.49
C LEU A 181 6.84 33.06 -1.79
N GLN A 182 6.52 34.16 -2.48
CA GLN A 182 7.26 34.59 -3.66
C GLN A 182 8.70 35.02 -3.33
N ALA A 183 8.92 35.68 -2.20
CA ALA A 183 10.23 36.15 -1.75
C ALA A 183 11.16 35.03 -1.21
N ILE A 184 10.59 33.94 -0.66
CA ILE A 184 11.36 32.82 -0.10
C ILE A 184 12.16 32.06 -1.18
N GLY A 185 11.73 32.10 -2.44
CA GLY A 185 12.41 31.43 -3.56
C GLY A 185 12.50 29.89 -3.44
N PRO A 186 12.92 29.18 -4.49
CA PRO A 186 13.10 27.74 -4.44
C PRO A 186 14.30 27.38 -3.53
N ARG A 187 14.03 27.07 -2.27
CA ARG A 187 15.05 26.54 -1.36
C ARG A 187 15.49 25.15 -1.84
N LYS A 188 16.78 24.99 -2.13
CA LYS A 188 17.41 23.66 -2.13
C LYS A 188 17.25 23.10 -0.72
N LYS A 189 16.51 21.98 -0.59
CA LYS A 189 16.48 21.22 0.66
C LYS A 189 17.94 20.95 1.08
N PRO A 190 18.35 21.26 2.32
CA PRO A 190 19.60 20.76 2.85
C PRO A 190 19.55 19.25 2.72
N ARG A 191 20.46 18.68 1.93
CA ARG A 191 20.66 17.25 1.91
C ARG A 191 21.20 16.87 3.28
N LEU A 192 20.42 16.08 4.00
CA LEU A 192 20.87 15.40 5.20
C LEU A 192 21.53 14.11 4.69
N ASP A 193 22.72 14.24 4.10
CA ASP A 193 23.50 13.12 3.59
C ASP A 193 24.54 12.73 4.64
N GLY A 194 24.33 11.53 5.21
CA GLY A 194 25.40 10.71 5.73
C GLY A 194 26.15 10.06 4.56
N ASP A 195 27.39 10.50 4.42
CA ASP A 195 28.59 9.83 3.91
C ASP A 195 28.72 9.24 2.49
N THR A 196 29.89 9.57 1.92
CA THR A 196 30.65 8.99 0.80
C THR A 196 30.05 8.92 -0.63
N SER A 197 30.48 9.85 -1.50
CA SER A 197 31.57 9.62 -2.50
C SER A 197 31.49 10.56 -3.74
N SER A 198 32.51 11.43 -3.84
CA SER A 198 33.19 11.96 -5.04
C SER A 198 32.43 12.56 -6.26
N ALA A 199 32.88 13.80 -6.58
CA ALA A 199 33.21 14.37 -7.90
C ALA A 199 32.29 15.45 -8.53
N SER A 200 32.65 16.71 -8.25
CA SER A 200 32.86 17.87 -9.15
C SER A 200 31.97 18.16 -10.38
N SER A 201 31.11 19.19 -10.24
CA SER A 201 30.93 20.47 -11.02
C SER A 201 31.08 20.55 -12.57
N PRO A 202 30.67 21.67 -13.24
CA PRO A 202 29.38 22.39 -13.29
C PRO A 202 28.95 22.76 -14.75
N GLY A 203 27.73 23.27 -15.01
CA GLY A 203 27.41 23.90 -16.31
C GLY A 203 25.93 24.13 -16.70
N ILE A 204 25.44 25.32 -16.40
CA ILE A 204 24.65 26.29 -17.22
C ILE A 204 23.67 25.81 -18.34
N SER A 205 22.40 26.25 -18.18
CA SER A 205 21.35 26.71 -19.11
C SER A 205 20.97 25.94 -20.40
N GLY A 206 19.66 25.94 -20.68
CA GLY A 206 19.16 25.97 -22.06
C GLY A 206 17.91 25.13 -22.28
N ALA A 207 16.87 25.77 -22.81
CA ALA A 207 15.60 25.17 -23.17
C ALA A 207 15.74 23.99 -24.16
N GLY A 208 14.84 23.01 -24.03
CA GLY A 208 14.81 21.86 -24.91
C GLY A 208 13.55 21.03 -24.69
N THR A 209 12.46 21.45 -25.31
CA THR A 209 11.24 20.67 -25.53
C THR A 209 11.60 19.39 -26.28
N PHE A 210 11.64 18.24 -25.61
CA PHE A 210 11.53 16.94 -26.28
C PHE A 210 10.75 15.95 -25.42
N ASN A 211 9.52 15.67 -25.85
CA ASN A 211 8.79 14.45 -25.52
C ASN A 211 9.65 13.23 -25.88
N LYS A 212 10.05 12.44 -24.88
CA LYS A 212 10.27 11.01 -25.04
C LYS A 212 9.63 10.28 -23.87
N THR A 213 8.53 9.61 -24.21
CA THR A 213 7.86 8.56 -23.45
C THR A 213 8.84 7.42 -23.18
N SER A 214 9.54 7.47 -22.05
CA SER A 214 10.07 6.26 -21.42
C SER A 214 9.16 5.93 -20.25
N THR A 215 8.14 5.11 -20.50
CA THR A 215 7.42 4.40 -19.45
C THR A 215 8.40 3.45 -18.78
N THR A 216 9.19 3.96 -17.84
CA THR A 216 9.88 3.13 -16.86
C THR A 216 8.79 2.49 -16.03
N THR A 217 8.36 1.28 -16.40
CA THR A 217 7.52 0.46 -15.53
C THR A 217 8.21 0.40 -14.17
N PRO A 218 7.60 0.91 -13.09
CA PRO A 218 8.23 0.87 -11.79
C PRO A 218 8.51 -0.59 -11.47
N LEU A 219 9.78 -0.91 -11.24
CA LEU A 219 10.21 -2.25 -10.84
C LEU A 219 9.36 -2.65 -9.62
N ARG A 220 8.49 -3.65 -9.78
CA ARG A 220 7.65 -4.13 -8.67
C ARG A 220 8.59 -4.53 -7.53
N PRO A 221 8.37 -4.02 -6.31
CA PRO A 221 9.17 -4.43 -5.15
C PRO A 221 9.13 -5.95 -5.01
N ARG A 222 10.30 -6.59 -4.89
CA ARG A 222 10.39 -8.05 -4.67
C ARG A 222 9.76 -8.50 -3.34
N ILE A 223 9.48 -7.56 -2.43
CA ILE A 223 8.92 -7.83 -1.12
C ILE A 223 7.49 -7.26 -1.07
N LYS A 224 6.52 -8.14 -0.82
CA LYS A 224 5.14 -7.75 -0.53
C LYS A 224 5.05 -7.37 0.95
N ARG A 225 4.73 -6.11 1.25
CA ARG A 225 4.50 -5.65 2.62
C ARG A 225 3.02 -5.71 2.96
N VAL A 226 2.66 -6.52 3.94
CA VAL A 226 1.30 -6.58 4.48
C VAL A 226 1.14 -5.54 5.59
N ASN A 227 0.05 -4.78 5.55
CA ASN A 227 -0.29 -3.77 6.55
C ASN A 227 -1.51 -4.21 7.38
N LEU A 228 -1.75 -3.57 8.53
CA LEU A 228 -2.92 -3.84 9.36
C LEU A 228 -4.25 -3.71 8.59
N ARG A 229 -4.34 -2.76 7.66
CA ARG A 229 -5.53 -2.59 6.80
C ARG A 229 -5.83 -3.82 5.94
N ASP A 230 -4.79 -4.52 5.46
CA ASP A 230 -4.98 -5.75 4.68
C ASP A 230 -5.52 -6.88 5.57
N MET A 231 -5.05 -6.92 6.83
CA MET A 231 -5.54 -7.88 7.80
C MET A 231 -6.99 -7.60 8.20
N LEU A 232 -7.36 -6.34 8.42
CA LEU A 232 -8.76 -5.96 8.66
C LEU A 232 -9.65 -6.34 7.49
N PHE A 233 -9.24 -5.98 6.27
CA PHE A 233 -9.95 -6.37 5.05
C PHE A 233 -10.12 -7.89 4.95
N TYR A 234 -9.06 -8.66 5.18
CA TYR A 234 -9.12 -10.12 5.21
C TYR A 234 -10.16 -10.62 6.23
N LEU A 235 -10.12 -10.12 7.47
CA LEU A 235 -11.03 -10.54 8.53
C LEU A 235 -12.49 -10.21 8.22
N GLU A 236 -12.76 -9.06 7.60
CA GLU A 236 -14.11 -8.64 7.20
C GLU A 236 -14.73 -9.56 6.15
N HIS A 237 -13.93 -10.05 5.20
CA HIS A 237 -14.41 -10.80 4.03
C HIS A 237 -14.51 -12.32 4.29
N GLU A 238 -13.74 -12.85 5.23
CA GLU A 238 -13.75 -14.28 5.55
C GLU A 238 -14.90 -14.63 6.51
N LYS A 239 -15.76 -15.57 6.09
CA LYS A 239 -16.95 -16.01 6.87
C LYS A 239 -16.62 -16.46 8.29
N ASP A 240 -15.48 -17.13 8.47
CA ASP A 240 -15.05 -17.62 9.78
C ASP A 240 -14.53 -16.51 10.71
N SER A 241 -14.07 -15.39 10.14
CA SER A 241 -13.32 -14.35 10.85
C SER A 241 -14.07 -13.02 10.97
N CYS A 242 -15.12 -12.82 10.17
CA CYS A 242 -15.90 -11.58 10.11
C CYS A 242 -16.67 -11.27 11.39
N ARG A 243 -16.83 -12.26 12.29
CA ARG A 243 -17.41 -12.10 13.62
C ARG A 243 -16.42 -12.39 14.75
N SER A 244 -15.13 -12.46 14.42
CA SER A 244 -14.09 -12.78 15.40
C SER A 244 -13.93 -11.64 16.42
N THR A 245 -13.62 -12.01 17.66
CA THR A 245 -13.31 -11.03 18.72
C THR A 245 -12.07 -10.19 18.37
N MET A 246 -11.16 -10.73 17.56
CA MET A 246 -9.98 -10.02 17.07
C MET A 246 -10.36 -8.84 16.18
N LEU A 247 -11.32 -9.03 15.26
CA LEU A 247 -11.81 -7.95 14.39
C LEU A 247 -12.48 -6.85 15.22
N TYR A 248 -13.38 -7.20 16.12
CA TYR A 248 -14.06 -6.21 16.97
C TYR A 248 -13.09 -5.42 17.86
N LYS A 249 -12.10 -6.08 18.45
CA LYS A 249 -11.05 -5.40 19.21
C LYS A 249 -10.20 -4.46 18.36
N ALA A 250 -10.04 -4.76 17.08
CA ALA A 250 -9.26 -3.92 16.18
C ALA A 250 -10.01 -2.65 15.76
N TYR A 251 -11.35 -2.65 15.77
CA TYR A 251 -12.16 -1.43 15.56
C TYR A 251 -12.27 -0.51 16.77
N LEU A 252 -12.00 -1.03 17.97
CA LEU A 252 -12.07 -0.27 19.22
C LEU A 252 -10.78 0.54 19.51
N LYS A 253 -9.79 0.48 18.61
CA LYS A 253 -8.55 1.26 18.67
C LYS A 253 -8.55 2.34 17.61
#